data_AF-A0A2S0LJP3-F1
#
_entry.id   AF-A0A2S0LJP3-F1
#
_cell.length_a   1.000
_cell.length_b   1.000
_cell.length_c   1.000
_cell.angle_alpha   90.00
_cell.angle_beta   90.00
_cell.angle_gamma   90.00
#
_symmetry.space_group_name_H-M   'P 1'
#
loop_
_entity.id
_entity.type
_entity.pdbx_description
1 polymer ?
#
loop_
_entity_poly.entity_id
_entity_poly.type
_entity_poly.pdbx_seq_one_letter_code
_entity_poly.pdbx_strand_id
1 'polypeptide(L)'
;MPKSTTITQEVIIGTAFEMVRKEGFAVLSARNIAKQIGCSTQPIYWCYKNMDDLKAEICKKALSFLQSVVLSYSKTGNTLLDLGLGYVWMAHTEPALFKAFYMDNVTNVKLTDIFPESERVVEIMKNSEECQNLSDEELKNDIAKGWMLAHGIASLVAVGMLVYDEDKILEILK
;
A
#
# COMPACT_ATOMS: atom_id res chain seq x y z
N MET A 1 -16.37 -12.22 -39.22
CA MET A 1 -16.77 -11.86 -37.83
C MET A 1 -15.61 -11.12 -37.19
N PRO A 2 -15.81 -10.01 -36.46
CA PRO A 2 -14.75 -9.43 -35.66
C PRO A 2 -14.38 -10.44 -34.57
N LYS A 3 -13.09 -10.63 -34.28
CA LYS A 3 -12.67 -11.43 -33.12
C LYS A 3 -13.31 -10.81 -31.89
N SER A 4 -14.12 -11.57 -31.14
CA SER A 4 -14.53 -11.13 -29.82
C SER A 4 -13.26 -10.92 -29.01
N THR A 5 -12.97 -9.70 -28.59
CA THR A 5 -11.86 -9.45 -27.67
C THR A 5 -12.13 -10.24 -26.41
N THR A 6 -11.37 -11.31 -26.18
CA THR A 6 -11.49 -12.11 -24.97
C THR A 6 -11.08 -11.23 -23.78
N ILE A 7 -12.02 -10.97 -22.88
CA ILE A 7 -11.72 -10.28 -21.63
C ILE A 7 -10.93 -11.26 -20.75
N THR A 8 -9.66 -10.94 -20.50
CA THR A 8 -8.76 -11.80 -19.72
C THR A 8 -8.82 -11.48 -18.23
N GLN A 9 -8.30 -12.39 -17.41
CA GLN A 9 -8.18 -12.18 -15.98
C GLN A 9 -7.34 -10.92 -15.67
N GLU A 10 -6.28 -10.67 -16.43
CA GLU A 10 -5.39 -9.50 -16.28
C GLU A 10 -6.14 -8.18 -16.50
N VAL A 11 -7.04 -8.13 -17.49
CA VAL A 11 -7.88 -6.95 -17.73
C VAL A 11 -8.84 -6.72 -16.57
N ILE A 12 -9.42 -7.79 -16.02
CA ILE A 12 -10.38 -7.72 -14.91
C ILE A 12 -9.68 -7.23 -13.64
N ILE A 13 -8.58 -7.87 -13.23
CA ILE A 13 -7.83 -7.49 -12.03
C ILE A 13 -7.21 -6.10 -12.17
N GLY A 14 -6.67 -5.75 -13.34
CA GLY A 14 -6.10 -4.44 -13.61
C GLY A 14 -7.13 -3.33 -13.50
N THR A 15 -8.31 -3.52 -14.11
CA THR A 15 -9.41 -2.55 -14.04
C THR A 15 -9.94 -2.40 -12.61
N ALA A 16 -10.19 -3.52 -11.93
CA ALA A 16 -10.69 -3.51 -10.56
C ALA A 16 -9.69 -2.87 -9.59
N PHE A 17 -8.40 -3.15 -9.76
CA PHE A 17 -7.33 -2.54 -8.97
C PHE A 17 -7.30 -1.02 -9.11
N GLU A 18 -7.38 -0.50 -10.35
CA GLU A 18 -7.40 0.95 -10.60
C GLU A 18 -8.64 1.63 -10.00
N MET A 19 -9.79 0.97 -10.05
CA MET A 19 -11.01 1.47 -9.39
C MET A 19 -10.80 1.58 -7.87
N VAL A 20 -10.26 0.53 -7.24
CA VAL A 20 -10.02 0.52 -5.79
C VAL A 20 -8.96 1.55 -5.37
N ARG A 21 -7.91 1.76 -6.18
CA ARG A 21 -6.91 2.81 -5.94
C ARG A 21 -7.49 4.21 -5.89
N LYS A 22 -8.43 4.50 -6.79
CA LYS A 22 -9.00 5.85 -6.93
C LYS A 22 -10.17 6.10 -5.99
N GLU A 23 -11.02 5.10 -5.78
CA GLU A 23 -12.33 5.27 -5.14
C GLU A 23 -12.52 4.39 -3.89
N GLY A 24 -11.58 3.49 -3.60
CA GLY A 24 -11.63 2.57 -2.46
C GLY A 24 -12.42 1.28 -2.73
N PHE A 25 -12.43 0.36 -1.77
CA PHE A 25 -13.07 -0.96 -1.92
C PHE A 25 -14.60 -0.89 -2.03
N ALA A 26 -15.25 0.20 -1.63
CA ALA A 26 -16.70 0.35 -1.68
C ALA A 26 -17.26 0.30 -3.11
N VAL A 27 -16.47 0.68 -4.13
CA VAL A 27 -16.92 0.64 -5.53
C VAL A 27 -16.77 -0.75 -6.16
N LEU A 28 -16.15 -1.70 -5.47
CA LEU A 28 -15.82 -3.00 -6.02
C LEU A 28 -17.08 -3.88 -6.16
N SER A 29 -17.52 -4.07 -7.40
CA SER A 29 -18.60 -5.01 -7.74
C SER A 29 -18.44 -5.51 -9.17
N ALA A 30 -18.93 -6.72 -9.45
CA ALA A 30 -18.91 -7.28 -10.81
C ALA A 30 -19.57 -6.33 -11.82
N ARG A 31 -20.68 -5.68 -11.43
CA ARG A 31 -21.38 -4.71 -12.28
C ARG A 31 -20.52 -3.48 -12.60
N ASN A 32 -19.85 -2.90 -11.61
CA ASN A 32 -19.04 -1.71 -11.83
C ASN A 32 -17.79 -2.04 -12.67
N ILE A 33 -17.14 -3.17 -12.41
CA ILE A 33 -16.00 -3.65 -13.20
C ILE A 33 -16.42 -3.90 -14.66
N ALA A 34 -17.53 -4.62 -14.87
CA ALA A 34 -18.05 -4.91 -16.21
C ALA A 34 -18.40 -3.63 -16.98
N LYS A 35 -19.01 -2.65 -16.29
CA LYS A 35 -19.30 -1.33 -16.86
C LYS A 35 -18.02 -0.60 -17.28
N GLN A 36 -16.97 -0.65 -16.47
CA GLN A 36 -15.69 -0.01 -16.75
C GLN A 36 -14.95 -0.67 -17.93
N ILE A 37 -15.06 -2.00 -18.07
CA ILE A 37 -14.48 -2.75 -19.19
C ILE A 37 -15.32 -2.62 -20.47
N GLY A 38 -16.62 -2.38 -20.35
CA GLY A 38 -17.57 -2.40 -21.48
C GLY A 38 -18.04 -3.81 -21.85
N CYS A 39 -18.21 -4.70 -20.85
CA CYS A 39 -18.66 -6.09 -21.03
C CYS A 39 -19.86 -6.43 -20.13
N SER A 40 -20.37 -7.66 -20.24
CA SER A 40 -21.31 -8.22 -19.25
C SER A 40 -20.56 -8.61 -17.96
N THR A 41 -21.27 -8.98 -16.90
CA THR A 41 -20.63 -9.50 -15.68
C THR A 41 -20.08 -10.92 -15.83
N GLN A 42 -20.46 -11.63 -16.89
CA GLN A 42 -20.15 -13.04 -17.07
C GLN A 42 -18.65 -13.35 -17.17
N PRO A 43 -17.81 -12.56 -17.89
CA PRO A 43 -16.36 -12.80 -17.94
C PRO A 43 -15.69 -12.77 -16.57
N ILE A 44 -16.19 -11.96 -15.63
CA ILE A 44 -15.65 -11.88 -14.26
C ILE A 44 -15.84 -13.22 -13.55
N TYR A 45 -17.03 -13.82 -13.69
CA TYR A 45 -17.35 -15.11 -13.08
C TYR A 45 -16.75 -16.33 -13.82
N TRP A 46 -16.19 -16.12 -15.01
CA TRP A 46 -15.35 -17.13 -15.67
C TRP A 46 -13.93 -17.16 -15.09
N CYS A 47 -13.41 -16.00 -14.69
CA CYS A 47 -12.08 -15.88 -14.10
C CYS A 47 -12.09 -16.10 -12.57
N TYR A 48 -13.17 -15.74 -11.89
CA TYR A 48 -13.27 -15.77 -10.42
C TYR A 48 -14.52 -16.51 -9.97
N LYS A 49 -14.39 -17.39 -8.97
CA LYS A 49 -15.54 -18.13 -8.42
C LYS A 49 -16.56 -17.19 -7.78
N ASN A 50 -16.09 -16.11 -7.17
CA ASN A 50 -16.90 -15.11 -6.48
C ASN A 50 -16.11 -13.78 -6.38
N MET A 51 -16.75 -12.74 -5.83
CA MET A 51 -16.11 -11.43 -5.66
C MET A 51 -15.05 -11.40 -4.55
N ASP A 52 -15.11 -12.31 -3.58
CA ASP A 52 -14.12 -12.39 -2.50
C ASP A 52 -12.78 -12.91 -3.00
N ASP A 53 -12.78 -13.88 -3.92
CA ASP A 53 -11.57 -14.38 -4.58
C ASP A 53 -10.87 -13.25 -5.35
N LEU A 54 -11.64 -12.44 -6.11
CA LEU A 54 -11.11 -11.25 -6.79
C LEU A 54 -10.60 -10.21 -5.78
N LYS A 55 -11.36 -9.94 -4.71
CA LYS A 55 -10.94 -9.02 -3.65
C LYS A 55 -9.63 -9.46 -3.00
N ALA A 56 -9.44 -10.75 -2.75
CA ALA A 56 -8.21 -11.29 -2.19
C ALA A 56 -7.02 -11.09 -3.14
N GLU A 57 -7.19 -11.29 -4.44
CA GLU A 57 -6.15 -11.02 -5.43
C GLU A 57 -5.82 -9.52 -5.53
N ILE A 58 -6.84 -8.65 -5.50
CA ILE A 58 -6.66 -7.19 -5.44
C ILE A 58 -5.86 -6.81 -4.20
N CYS A 59 -6.20 -7.39 -3.04
CA CYS A 59 -5.50 -7.09 -1.80
C CYS A 59 -4.02 -7.44 -1.86
N LYS A 60 -3.68 -8.61 -2.42
CA LYS A 60 -2.27 -9.02 -2.64
C LYS A 60 -1.55 -8.05 -3.56
N LYS A 61 -2.16 -7.72 -4.70
CA LYS A 61 -1.60 -6.77 -5.67
C LYS A 61 -1.39 -5.38 -5.05
N ALA A 62 -2.35 -4.91 -4.26
CA ALA A 62 -2.28 -3.63 -3.58
C ALA A 62 -1.18 -3.58 -2.52
N LEU A 63 -1.07 -4.60 -1.67
CA LEU A 63 0.02 -4.66 -0.68
C LEU A 63 1.39 -4.63 -1.34
N SER A 64 1.62 -5.42 -2.39
CA SER A 64 2.89 -5.40 -3.13
C SER A 64 3.17 -4.04 -3.77
N PHE A 65 2.12 -3.39 -4.30
CA PHE A 65 2.23 -2.05 -4.85
C PHE A 65 2.59 -1.01 -3.77
N LEU A 66 1.90 -0.97 -2.64
CA LEU A 66 2.20 -0.04 -1.54
C LEU A 66 3.63 -0.24 -1.01
N GLN A 67 4.06 -1.50 -0.83
CA GLN A 67 5.43 -1.81 -0.45
C GLN A 67 6.45 -1.29 -1.47
N SER A 68 6.17 -1.43 -2.77
CA SER A 68 7.05 -0.90 -3.81
C SER A 68 7.14 0.64 -3.78
N VAL A 69 6.04 1.34 -3.49
CA VAL A 69 6.04 2.80 -3.37
C VAL A 69 6.97 3.24 -2.25
N VAL A 70 6.84 2.63 -1.05
CA VAL A 70 7.69 2.94 0.11
C VAL A 70 9.16 2.63 -0.17
N LEU A 71 9.46 1.43 -0.68
CA LEU A 71 10.84 0.98 -0.89
C LEU A 71 11.54 1.65 -2.07
N SER A 72 10.79 2.21 -3.02
CA SER A 72 11.35 2.99 -4.13
C SER A 72 11.66 4.44 -3.76
N TYR A 73 11.26 4.88 -2.56
CA TYR A 73 11.49 6.24 -2.11
C TYR A 73 12.94 6.41 -1.67
N SER A 74 13.64 7.37 -2.26
CA SER A 74 14.97 7.76 -1.81
C SER A 74 15.22 9.24 -2.09
N LYS A 75 15.57 9.99 -1.05
CA LYS A 75 15.80 11.45 -1.13
C LYS A 75 16.96 11.91 -0.27
N THR A 76 17.07 11.39 0.94
CA THR A 76 18.01 11.88 1.96
C THR A 76 19.34 11.12 1.95
N GLY A 77 19.34 9.91 1.39
CA GLY A 77 20.47 8.97 1.52
C GLY A 77 20.52 8.29 2.89
N ASN A 78 19.64 8.67 3.83
CA ASN A 78 19.45 7.98 5.09
C ASN A 78 18.29 6.99 4.96
N THR A 79 18.57 5.71 5.19
CA THR A 79 17.61 4.63 4.91
C THR A 79 16.35 4.73 5.77
N LEU A 80 16.49 5.08 7.05
CA LEU A 80 15.36 5.20 7.97
C LEU A 80 14.43 6.36 7.60
N LEU A 81 15.02 7.51 7.31
CA LEU A 81 14.27 8.71 6.92
C LEU A 81 13.59 8.50 5.57
N ASP A 82 14.26 7.87 4.61
CA ASP A 82 13.68 7.58 3.29
C ASP A 82 12.51 6.59 3.39
N LEU A 83 12.61 5.57 4.28
CA LEU A 83 11.48 4.68 4.58
C LEU A 83 10.30 5.42 5.21
N GLY A 84 10.57 6.31 6.18
CA GLY A 84 9.55 7.14 6.82
C GLY A 84 8.85 8.08 5.84
N LEU A 85 9.63 8.78 5.00
CA LEU A 85 9.10 9.65 3.95
C LEU A 85 8.31 8.87 2.90
N GLY A 86 8.83 7.72 2.45
CA GLY A 86 8.14 6.86 1.50
C GLY A 86 6.80 6.37 2.04
N TYR A 87 6.71 6.08 3.34
CA TYR A 87 5.46 5.70 4.01
C TYR A 87 4.43 6.84 4.00
N VAL A 88 4.83 8.06 4.34
CA VAL A 88 3.94 9.23 4.31
C VAL A 88 3.57 9.62 2.87
N TRP A 89 4.50 9.52 1.92
CA TRP A 89 4.27 9.74 0.49
C TRP A 89 3.25 8.76 -0.09
N MET A 90 3.34 7.48 0.29
CA MET A 90 2.36 6.47 -0.09
C MET A 90 0.96 6.84 0.44
N ALA A 91 0.84 7.31 1.67
CA ALA A 91 -0.44 7.77 2.22
C ALA A 91 -1.00 9.01 1.50
N HIS A 92 -0.11 9.90 1.04
CA HIS A 92 -0.47 11.08 0.25
C HIS A 92 -0.96 10.72 -1.15
N THR A 93 -0.27 9.81 -1.84
CA THR A 93 -0.54 9.47 -3.25
C THR A 93 -1.59 8.38 -3.42
N GLU A 94 -1.72 7.48 -2.45
CA GLU A 94 -2.65 6.34 -2.47
C GLU A 94 -3.58 6.33 -1.24
N PRO A 95 -4.27 7.43 -0.91
CA PRO A 95 -5.01 7.56 0.35
C PRO A 95 -6.13 6.53 0.50
N ALA A 96 -6.77 6.11 -0.60
CA ALA A 96 -7.83 5.10 -0.55
C ALA A 96 -7.28 3.73 -0.14
N LEU A 97 -6.13 3.32 -0.69
CA LEU A 97 -5.47 2.08 -0.31
C LEU A 97 -4.91 2.18 1.11
N PHE A 98 -4.25 3.29 1.46
CA PHE A 98 -3.72 3.50 2.79
C PHE A 98 -4.80 3.31 3.87
N LYS A 99 -5.94 3.99 3.71
CA LYS A 99 -7.08 3.87 4.63
C LYS A 99 -7.58 2.43 4.72
N ALA A 100 -7.75 1.76 3.59
CA ALA A 100 -8.25 0.39 3.56
C ALA A 100 -7.33 -0.58 4.35
N PHE A 101 -6.02 -0.51 4.15
CA PHE A 101 -5.09 -1.45 4.77
C PHE A 101 -4.71 -1.07 6.21
N TYR A 102 -4.47 0.20 6.47
CA TYR A 102 -3.86 0.64 7.72
C TYR A 102 -4.83 1.31 8.70
N MET A 103 -6.06 1.65 8.28
CA MET A 103 -7.08 2.21 9.16
C MET A 103 -8.30 1.28 9.28
N ASP A 104 -8.84 0.81 8.17
CA ASP A 104 -10.02 -0.07 8.13
C ASP A 104 -9.66 -1.56 8.33
N ASN A 105 -8.37 -1.90 8.22
CA ASN A 105 -7.83 -3.24 8.36
C ASN A 105 -8.56 -4.31 7.51
N VAL A 106 -8.81 -4.02 6.23
CA VAL A 106 -9.63 -4.89 5.35
C VAL A 106 -9.07 -6.31 5.12
N THR A 107 -7.80 -6.53 5.46
CA THR A 107 -7.10 -7.81 5.33
C THR A 107 -6.76 -8.47 6.66
N ASN A 108 -7.25 -7.93 7.79
CA ASN A 108 -6.84 -8.36 9.14
C ASN A 108 -5.31 -8.43 9.31
N VAL A 109 -4.61 -7.50 8.65
CA VAL A 109 -3.16 -7.40 8.71
C VAL A 109 -2.79 -6.96 10.12
N LYS A 110 -1.88 -7.71 10.74
CA LYS A 110 -1.38 -7.36 12.06
C LYS A 110 -0.24 -6.36 11.91
N LEU A 111 -0.01 -5.57 12.95
CA LEU A 111 1.15 -4.67 13.05
C LEU A 111 2.47 -5.38 12.72
N THR A 112 2.60 -6.63 13.16
CA THR A 112 3.72 -7.54 12.90
C THR A 112 3.98 -7.77 11.41
N ASP A 113 2.93 -7.76 10.59
CA ASP A 113 2.99 -8.08 9.17
C ASP A 113 3.39 -6.87 8.31
N ILE A 114 3.42 -5.67 8.90
CA ILE A 114 3.57 -4.41 8.18
C ILE A 114 5.00 -3.91 8.25
N PHE A 115 5.47 -3.38 9.39
CA PHE A 115 6.73 -2.61 9.34
C PHE A 115 7.64 -2.57 10.60
N PRO A 116 7.24 -2.99 11.81
CA PRO A 116 8.23 -3.20 12.89
C PRO A 116 8.90 -4.58 12.84
N GLU A 117 8.22 -5.59 12.28
CA GLU A 117 8.67 -6.99 12.27
C GLU A 117 8.79 -7.59 10.86
N SER A 118 8.65 -6.77 9.81
CA SER A 118 8.99 -7.21 8.47
C SER A 118 10.49 -7.52 8.42
N GLU A 119 10.83 -8.82 8.32
CA GLU A 119 12.23 -9.28 8.23
C GLU A 119 13.03 -8.46 7.20
N ARG A 120 12.37 -8.08 6.09
CA ARG A 120 12.95 -7.27 5.04
C ARG A 120 13.34 -5.85 5.50
N VAL A 121 12.51 -5.19 6.30
CA VAL A 121 12.81 -3.83 6.81
C VAL A 121 13.94 -3.89 7.81
N VAL A 122 13.89 -4.86 8.72
CA VAL A 122 14.97 -5.12 9.68
C VAL A 122 16.27 -5.42 8.94
N GLU A 123 16.24 -6.24 7.89
CA GLU A 123 17.41 -6.57 7.05
C GLU A 123 17.96 -5.34 6.31
N ILE A 124 17.08 -4.52 5.71
CA ILE A 124 17.48 -3.26 5.05
C ILE A 124 18.18 -2.34 6.06
N MET A 125 17.61 -2.18 7.25
CA MET A 125 18.15 -1.32 8.29
C MET A 125 19.46 -1.87 8.87
N LYS A 126 19.58 -3.18 9.11
CA LYS A 126 20.84 -3.81 9.55
C LYS A 126 22.01 -3.59 8.59
N ASN A 127 21.70 -3.49 7.28
CA ASN A 127 22.70 -3.26 6.25
C ASN A 127 23.02 -1.77 6.04
N SER A 128 22.31 -0.86 6.72
CA SER A 128 22.51 0.58 6.61
C SER A 128 23.60 1.04 7.58
N GLU A 129 24.39 2.05 7.19
CA GLU A 129 25.52 2.54 8.01
C GLU A 129 25.07 3.07 9.38
N GLU A 130 23.84 3.57 9.45
CA GLU A 130 23.25 4.19 10.63
C GLU A 130 22.93 3.21 11.76
N CYS A 131 22.75 1.93 11.44
CA CYS A 131 22.29 0.93 12.40
C CYS A 131 23.30 -0.21 12.65
N GLN A 132 24.52 -0.13 12.09
CA GLN A 132 25.55 -1.17 12.26
C GLN A 132 25.96 -1.45 13.71
N ASN A 133 25.74 -0.49 14.62
CA ASN A 133 26.14 -0.58 16.02
C ASN A 133 24.98 -0.90 16.99
N LEU A 134 23.75 -1.05 16.50
CA LEU A 134 22.58 -1.33 17.33
C LEU A 134 22.40 -2.84 17.54
N SER A 135 21.96 -3.24 18.73
CA SER A 135 21.46 -4.60 18.91
C SER A 135 20.13 -4.80 18.18
N ASP A 136 19.78 -6.05 17.89
CA ASP A 136 18.51 -6.40 17.23
C ASP A 136 17.27 -5.84 17.95
N GLU A 137 17.30 -5.82 19.28
CA GLU A 137 16.19 -5.31 20.10
C GLU A 137 16.10 -3.78 20.08
N GLU A 138 17.24 -3.08 20.13
CA GLU A 138 17.27 -1.62 19.99
C GLU A 138 16.78 -1.21 18.60
N LEU A 139 17.25 -1.89 17.56
CA LEU A 139 16.85 -1.63 16.18
C LEU A 139 15.35 -1.80 15.98
N LYS A 140 14.76 -2.91 16.44
CA LYS A 140 13.31 -3.14 16.35
C LYS A 140 12.51 -2.06 17.08
N ASN A 141 12.97 -1.64 18.27
CA ASN A 141 12.30 -0.62 19.06
C ASN A 141 12.32 0.75 18.35
N ASP A 142 13.44 1.12 17.74
CA ASP A 142 13.56 2.39 17.03
C ASP A 142 12.78 2.39 15.71
N ILE A 143 12.78 1.28 14.98
CA ILE A 143 11.89 1.08 13.83
C ILE A 143 10.42 1.21 14.25
N ALA A 144 10.02 0.60 15.37
CA ALA A 144 8.65 0.66 15.86
C ALA A 144 8.21 2.10 16.18
N LYS A 145 9.05 2.86 16.91
CA LYS A 145 8.78 4.27 17.22
C LYS A 145 8.71 5.13 15.95
N GLY A 146 9.69 4.97 15.05
CA GLY A 146 9.72 5.70 13.78
C GLY A 146 8.48 5.41 12.93
N TRP A 147 8.06 4.15 12.87
CA TRP A 147 6.83 3.76 12.18
C TRP A 147 5.59 4.37 12.84
N MET A 148 5.47 4.36 14.17
CA MET A 148 4.32 4.97 14.86
C MET A 148 4.22 6.48 14.55
N LEU A 149 5.35 7.18 14.55
CA LEU A 149 5.40 8.60 14.19
C LEU A 149 4.99 8.81 12.72
N ALA A 150 5.62 8.10 11.78
CA ALA A 150 5.30 8.17 10.36
C ALA A 150 3.83 7.81 10.09
N HIS A 151 3.29 6.80 10.79
CA HIS A 151 1.90 6.37 10.67
C HIS A 151 0.91 7.41 11.18
N GLY A 152 1.23 8.10 12.27
CA GLY A 152 0.44 9.25 12.75
C GLY A 152 0.36 10.36 11.71
N ILE A 153 1.51 10.76 11.14
CA ILE A 153 1.59 11.79 10.08
C ILE A 153 0.82 11.32 8.84
N ALA A 154 1.09 10.11 8.36
CA ALA A 154 0.46 9.49 7.21
C ALA A 154 -1.07 9.44 7.34
N SER A 155 -1.58 9.11 8.52
CA SER A 155 -3.02 9.07 8.81
C SER A 155 -3.64 10.46 8.69
N LEU A 156 -3.00 11.49 9.25
CA LEU A 156 -3.47 12.88 9.14
C LEU A 156 -3.46 13.37 7.69
N VAL A 157 -2.45 12.99 6.92
CA VAL A 157 -2.34 13.31 5.48
C VAL A 157 -3.43 12.60 4.67
N ALA A 158 -3.64 11.29 4.89
CA ALA A 158 -4.58 10.48 4.13
C ALA A 158 -6.05 10.92 4.29
N VAL A 159 -6.38 11.55 5.41
CA VAL A 159 -7.71 12.13 5.67
C VAL A 159 -7.79 13.63 5.37
N GLY A 160 -6.69 14.25 4.91
CA GLY A 160 -6.63 15.66 4.55
C GLY A 160 -6.60 16.64 5.73
N MET A 161 -6.36 16.17 6.96
CA MET A 161 -6.19 17.03 8.14
C MET A 161 -4.82 17.70 8.19
N LEU A 162 -3.80 17.08 7.59
CA LEU A 162 -2.48 17.65 7.40
C LEU A 162 -2.20 17.76 5.89
N VAL A 163 -1.84 18.96 5.43
CA VAL A 163 -1.34 19.15 4.06
C VAL A 163 0.04 18.51 3.96
N TYR A 164 0.26 17.73 2.91
CA TYR A 164 1.57 17.14 2.65
C TYR A 164 2.59 18.24 2.34
N ASP A 165 3.59 18.34 3.21
CA ASP A 165 4.75 19.23 3.08
C ASP A 165 5.98 18.39 3.42
N GLU A 166 6.67 17.94 2.39
CA GLU A 166 7.75 16.96 2.52
C GLU A 166 8.88 17.45 3.43
N ASP A 167 9.30 18.71 3.28
CA ASP A 167 10.43 19.25 4.03
C ASP A 167 10.10 19.37 5.52
N LYS A 168 8.87 19.80 5.84
CA LYS A 168 8.36 19.83 7.22
C LYS A 168 8.21 18.43 7.81
N ILE A 169 7.71 17.48 7.02
CA ILE A 169 7.57 16.08 7.46
C ILE A 169 8.96 15.49 7.73
N LEU A 170 9.94 15.74 6.86
CA LEU A 170 11.32 15.31 7.05
C LEU A 170 11.92 15.90 8.33
N GLU A 171 11.65 17.16 8.65
CA GLU A 171 12.11 17.78 9.90
C GLU A 171 11.53 17.09 11.14
N ILE A 172 10.27 16.64 11.09
CA ILE A 172 9.61 15.92 12.19
C ILE A 172 10.17 14.49 12.36
N LEU A 173 10.56 13.85 11.25
CA LEU A 173 11.06 12.46 11.25
C LEU A 173 12.51 12.31 11.70
N LYS A 174 13.30 13.40 11.69
CA LYS A 174 14.69 13.43 12.17
C LYS A 174 14.76 13.37 13.70
#